data_AF-A0A9Q2FM74-F1
#
_entry.id   AF-A0A9Q2FM74-F1
#
_cell.length_a   1.000
_cell.length_b   1.000
_cell.length_c   1.000
_cell.angle_alpha   90.00
_cell.angle_beta   90.00
_cell.angle_gamma   90.00
#
_symmetry.space_group_name_H-M   'P 1'
#
loop_
_entity.id
_entity.type
_entity.pdbx_description
1 polymer ?
#
loop_
_entity_poly.entity_id
_entity_poly.type
_entity_poly.pdbx_seq_one_letter_code
_entity_poly.pdbx_strand_id
1 'polypeptide(L)'
;MLWAVIASQGKRTIIADIYVSREAAESDCQWRTSQVRAYAYFLMGEQQPPPSYHIRRIARAELPRRWTPLPALGILRGRFI
;
A
#
# COMPACT_ATOMS: atom_id res chain seq x y z
N MET A 1 11.96 2.27 -15.71
CA MET A 1 11.85 1.70 -14.35
C MET A 1 10.71 2.40 -13.64
N LEU A 2 10.00 1.72 -12.73
CA LEU A 2 8.84 2.28 -12.03
C LEU A 2 9.08 2.24 -10.52
N TRP A 3 8.34 3.07 -9.81
CA TRP A 3 8.30 3.11 -8.35
C TRP A 3 6.98 2.49 -7.89
N ALA A 4 7.04 1.37 -7.19
CA ALA A 4 5.87 0.76 -6.59
C ALA A 4 5.75 1.16 -5.13
N VAL A 5 4.54 1.51 -4.72
CA VAL A 5 4.15 1.59 -3.30
C VAL A 5 3.73 0.19 -2.88
N ILE A 6 4.43 -0.40 -1.93
CA ILE A 6 4.19 -1.74 -1.42
C ILE A 6 3.51 -1.63 -0.05
N ALA A 7 2.38 -2.32 0.09
CA ALA A 7 1.71 -2.51 1.37
C ALA A 7 2.12 -3.86 1.95
N SER A 8 2.57 -3.86 3.20
CA SER A 8 2.92 -5.05 3.97
C SER A 8 1.97 -5.19 5.15
N GLN A 9 1.31 -6.34 5.29
CA GLN A 9 0.50 -6.65 6.46
C GLN A 9 0.81 -8.08 6.93
N GLY A 10 1.49 -8.18 8.07
CA GLY A 10 1.99 -9.46 8.58
C GLY A 10 2.93 -10.15 7.57
N LYS A 11 2.55 -11.35 7.11
CA LYS A 11 3.32 -12.13 6.11
C LYS A 11 2.97 -11.80 4.65
N ARG A 12 1.98 -10.93 4.41
CA ARG A 12 1.49 -10.62 3.06
C ARG A 12 2.03 -9.28 2.60
N THR A 13 2.52 -9.24 1.36
CA THR A 13 2.99 -8.03 0.68
C THR A 13 2.29 -7.90 -0.66
N ILE A 14 1.79 -6.70 -0.96
CA ILE A 14 1.05 -6.42 -2.19
C ILE A 14 1.48 -5.06 -2.76
N ILE A 15 1.45 -4.93 -4.08
CA ILE A 15 1.70 -3.64 -4.76
C ILE A 15 0.41 -2.82 -4.68
N ALA A 16 0.44 -1.72 -3.95
CA ALA A 16 -0.69 -0.83 -3.77
C ALA A 16 -0.87 0.10 -4.97
N ASP A 17 0.21 0.71 -5.45
CA ASP A 17 0.19 1.59 -6.62
C ASP A 17 1.56 1.64 -7.31
N ILE A 18 1.61 2.15 -8.54
CA ILE A 18 2.84 2.34 -9.31
C ILE A 18 2.93 3.74 -9.90
N TYR A 19 4.12 4.31 -9.84
CA TYR A 19 4.43 5.65 -10.29
C TYR A 19 5.66 5.66 -11.17
N VAL A 20 5.72 6.63 -12.08
CA VAL A 20 6.89 6.87 -12.93
C VAL A 20 7.94 7.69 -12.17
N SER A 21 7.50 8.63 -11.33
CA SER A 21 8.35 9.48 -10.49
C SER A 21 8.47 8.92 -9.06
N ARG A 22 9.65 9.11 -8.47
CA ARG A 22 9.91 8.73 -7.08
C ARG A 22 9.11 9.59 -6.12
N GLU A 23 9.07 10.88 -6.39
CA GLU A 23 8.42 11.90 -5.58
C GLU A 23 6.91 11.63 -5.48
N ALA A 24 6.29 11.22 -6.59
CA ALA A 24 4.90 10.80 -6.61
C ALA A 24 4.67 9.56 -5.72
N ALA A 25 5.53 8.54 -5.81
CA ALA A 25 5.43 7.34 -4.96
C ALA A 25 5.67 7.65 -3.48
N GLU A 26 6.58 8.57 -3.16
CA GLU A 26 6.85 9.01 -1.79
C GLU A 26 5.66 9.76 -1.19
N SER A 27 5.10 10.72 -1.93
CA SER A 27 3.90 11.46 -1.51
C SER A 27 2.73 10.51 -1.24
N ASP A 28 2.52 9.55 -2.13
CA ASP A 28 1.48 8.55 -2.00
C ASP A 28 1.69 7.62 -0.79
N CYS A 29 2.92 7.14 -0.60
CA CYS A 29 3.31 6.32 0.54
C CYS A 29 3.11 7.06 1.87
N GLN A 30 3.47 8.34 1.93
CA GLN A 30 3.27 9.18 3.12
C GLN A 30 1.79 9.42 3.41
N TRP A 31 0.99 9.68 2.36
CA TRP A 31 -0.45 9.83 2.47
C TRP A 31 -1.10 8.54 3.01
N ARG A 32 -0.79 7.37 2.44
CA ARG A 32 -1.29 6.06 2.90
C ARG A 32 -0.85 5.75 4.33
N THR A 33 0.40 6.07 4.70
CA THR A 33 0.91 5.88 6.07
C THR A 33 0.15 6.76 7.08
N SER A 34 -0.16 8.00 6.70
CA SER A 34 -0.93 8.92 7.55
C SER A 34 -2.36 8.42 7.77
N GLN A 35 -2.98 7.86 6.74
CA GLN A 35 -4.29 7.21 6.86
C GLN A 35 -4.24 6.02 7.83
N VAL A 36 -3.25 5.12 7.72
CA VAL A 36 -3.11 4.00 8.66
C VAL A 36 -2.97 4.48 10.09
N ARG A 37 -2.17 5.53 10.33
CA ARG A 37 -2.02 6.09 11.68
C ARG A 37 -3.34 6.61 12.23
N ALA A 38 -4.15 7.27 11.39
CA ALA A 38 -5.48 7.73 11.78
C ALA A 38 -6.42 6.56 12.12
N TYR A 39 -6.32 5.43 11.41
CA TYR A 39 -7.13 4.23 11.63
C TYR A 39 -6.48 3.17 12.54
N ALA A 40 -5.27 3.40 13.05
CA ALA A 40 -4.50 2.41 13.80
C ALA A 40 -5.25 1.96 15.07
N TYR A 41 -5.88 2.91 15.77
CA TYR A 41 -6.69 2.62 16.96
C TYR A 41 -7.89 1.71 16.65
N PHE A 42 -8.52 1.87 15.48
CA PHE A 42 -9.61 1.01 15.03
C PHE A 42 -9.11 -0.40 14.66
N LEU A 43 -7.99 -0.47 13.91
CA LEU A 43 -7.38 -1.74 13.49
C LEU A 43 -6.88 -2.58 14.67
N MET A 44 -6.36 -1.94 15.72
CA MET A 44 -5.97 -2.61 16.96
C MET A 44 -7.16 -3.27 17.65
N GLY A 45 -8.35 -2.65 17.58
CA GLY A 45 -9.60 -3.23 18.10
C GLY A 45 -10.05 -4.49 17.36
N GLU A 46 -9.72 -4.61 16.07
CA GLU A 46 -10.02 -5.79 15.24
C GLU A 46 -8.92 -6.87 15.28
N GLN A 47 -7.90 -6.74 16.15
CA GLN A 47 -6.71 -7.62 16.23
C GLN A 47 -5.95 -7.77 14.89
N GLN A 48 -6.10 -6.82 13.97
CA GLN A 48 -5.38 -6.84 12.71
C GLN A 48 -4.10 -6.01 12.83
N PRO A 49 -2.93 -6.54 12.43
CA PRO A 49 -1.72 -5.74 12.41
C PRO A 49 -1.90 -4.57 11.42
N PRO A 50 -1.52 -3.34 11.79
CA PRO A 50 -1.63 -2.20 10.88
C PRO A 50 -0.73 -2.42 9.66
N PRO A 51 -1.20 -2.12 8.44
CA PRO A 51 -0.37 -2.26 7.25
C PRO A 51 0.73 -1.20 7.24
N SER A 52 1.95 -1.60 6.89
CA SER A 52 3.08 -0.69 6.66
C SER A 52 3.29 -0.47 5.17
N TYR A 53 3.62 0.77 4.79
CA TYR A 53 3.86 1.14 3.41
C TYR A 53 5.32 1.52 3.19
N HIS A 54 5.87 1.12 2.05
CA HIS A 54 7.21 1.50 1.62
C HIS A 54 7.29 1.56 0.10
N ILE A 55 8.23 2.34 -0.43
CA ILE A 55 8.47 2.41 -1.88
C ILE A 55 9.55 1.41 -2.30
N ARG A 56 9.42 0.85 -3.50
CA ARG A 56 10.43 -0.02 -4.11
C ARG A 56 10.51 0.24 -5.60
N ARG A 57 11.72 0.26 -6.15
CA ARG A 57 11.92 0.25 -7.61
C ARG A 57 11.55 -1.12 -8.16
N ILE A 58 10.69 -1.15 -9.16
CA ILE A 58 10.29 -2.37 -9.85
C ILE A 58 10.38 -2.20 -11.37
N ALA A 59 10.64 -3.31 -12.06
CA ALA A 59 10.46 -3.42 -13.50
C ALA A 59 8.99 -3.70 -13.81
N ARG A 60 8.53 -3.24 -14.99
CA ARG A 60 7.15 -3.50 -15.44
C ARG A 60 6.86 -4.99 -15.62
N ALA A 61 7.90 -5.80 -15.83
CA ALA A 61 7.80 -7.26 -15.91
C ALA A 61 7.54 -7.94 -14.56
N GLU A 62 7.79 -7.25 -13.43
CA GLU A 62 7.51 -7.77 -12.08
C GLU A 62 6.05 -7.56 -11.67
N LEU A 63 5.29 -6.76 -12.45
CA LEU A 63 3.87 -6.55 -12.19
C LEU A 63 3.07 -7.82 -12.56
N PRO A 64 2.17 -8.27 -11.67
CA PRO A 64 1.21 -9.31 -12.01
C PRO A 64 0.39 -8.91 -13.25
N ARG A 65 0.13 -9.85 -14.16
CA ARG A 65 -0.64 -9.61 -15.40
C ARG A 65 -2.04 -9.00 -15.19
N ARG A 66 -2.64 -9.17 -14.00
CA ARG A 66 -3.95 -8.60 -13.61
C ARG A 66 -3.83 -7.67 -12.41
N TRP A 67 -2.72 -6.96 -12.29
CA TRP A 67 -2.56 -5.98 -11.23
C TRP A 67 -3.50 -4.79 -11.46
N THR A 68 -4.23 -4.42 -10.42
CA THR A 68 -5.08 -3.23 -10.35
C THR A 68 -4.63 -2.39 -9.16
N PRO A 69 -4.59 -1.05 -9.29
CA PRO A 69 -4.23 -0.18 -8.18
C PRO A 69 -5.22 -0.39 -7.04
N LEU A 70 -4.70 -0.59 -5.83
CA LEU A 70 -5.54 -0.68 -4.65
C LEU A 70 -6.13 0.70 -4.39
N PRO A 71 -7.46 0.81 -4.24
CA PRO A 71 -8.06 2.08 -3.90
C PRO A 71 -7.46 2.58 -2.60
N ALA A 72 -7.09 3.86 -2.60
CA ALA A 72 -6.42 4.55 -1.51
C ALA A 72 -7.21 4.49 -0.16
N LEU A 73 -8.48 4.08 -0.24
CA LEU A 73 -9.46 3.92 0.84
C LEU A 73 -10.16 2.54 0.82
N GLY A 74 -9.60 1.53 0.14
CA GLY A 74 -10.13 0.16 0.12
C GLY A 74 -10.00 -0.60 1.45
N ILE A 75 -9.35 -0.03 2.46
CA ILE A 75 -9.24 -0.58 3.82
C ILE A 75 -10.28 0.09 4.72
N LEU A 76 -11.55 0.11 4.30
CA LEU A 76 -12.66 0.23 5.25
C LEU A 76 -13.19 -1.19 5.46
N ARG A 77 -12.77 -1.82 6.58
CA ARG A 77 -13.06 -3.21 7.04
C ARG A 77 -11.98 -4.28 6.85
N GLY A 78 -10.69 -3.93 6.75
CA GLY A 78 -9.62 -4.95 6.77
C GLY A 78 -9.69 -5.98 5.62
N ARG A 79 -10.38 -5.65 4.53
CA ARG A 79 -10.43 -6.46 3.31
C ARG A 79 -9.80 -5.67 2.18
N PHE A 80 -8.70 -6.20 1.65
CA PHE A 80 -8.21 -5.81 0.34
C PHE A 80 -9.27 -6.26 -0.68
N ILE A 81 -10.04 -5.33 -1.23
CA ILE A 81 -10.94 -5.56 -2.38
C ILE A 81 -10.33 -4.87 -3.58
#